data_AF-A0A849IFE3-F1
#
_entry.id   AF-A0A849IFE3-F1
#
_cell.length_a   1.000
_cell.length_b   1.000
_cell.length_c   1.000
_cell.angle_alpha   90.00
_cell.angle_beta   90.00
_cell.angle_gamma   90.00
#
_symmetry.space_group_name_H-M   'P 1'
#
loop_
_entity.id
_entity.type
_entity.pdbx_description
1 polymer ?
#
loop_
_entity_poly.entity_id
_entity_poly.type
_entity_poly.pdbx_seq_one_letter_code
_entity_poly.pdbx_strand_id
1 'polypeptide(L)' 'MSKVSRKHQITIPVRVLRAAGIASGDNVIVRASAPGRIEVERADELVSRYAGSLPPGTYPPGYLEQLRGEWVR' A
#
# COMPACT_ATOMS: atom_id res chain seq x y z
N MET A 1 2.32 -26.04 5.98
CA MET A 1 3.16 -24.92 6.44
C MET A 1 4.06 -24.50 5.29
N SER A 2 4.35 -23.20 5.16
CA SER A 2 5.22 -22.68 4.09
C SER A 2 6.62 -22.43 4.64
N LYS A 3 7.65 -22.70 3.83
CA LYS A 3 9.05 -22.46 4.18
C LYS A 3 9.55 -21.19 3.49
N VAL A 4 10.32 -20.38 4.20
CA VAL A 4 11.03 -19.24 3.61
C VAL A 4 12.14 -19.77 2.71
N SER A 5 12.11 -19.39 1.44
CA SER A 5 13.14 -19.77 0.47
C SER A 5 14.43 -18.96 0.69
N ARG A 6 15.53 -19.36 0.03
CA ARG A 6 16.79 -18.60 0.05
C ARG A 6 16.65 -17.19 -0.51
N LYS A 7 15.64 -16.93 -1.35
CA LYS A 7 15.34 -15.59 -1.90
C LYS A 7 14.36 -14.81 -1.03
N HIS A 8 14.14 -15.23 0.22
CA HIS A 8 13.18 -14.61 1.14
C HIS A 8 11.73 -14.63 0.64
N GLN A 9 11.38 -15.60 -0.21
CA GLN A 9 10.01 -15.78 -0.69
C GLN A 9 9.29 -16.83 0.15
N ILE A 10 8.02 -16.59 0.42
CA ILE A 10 7.11 -17.58 1.02
C ILE A 10 5.95 -17.84 0.07
N THR A 11 5.52 -19.09 0.00
CA THR A 11 4.26 -19.42 -0.68
C THR A 11 3.11 -19.11 0.27
N ILE A 12 2.24 -18.18 -0.10
CA ILE A 12 1.01 -17.89 0.64
C ILE A 12 -0.10 -18.79 0.06
N PRO A 13 -0.79 -19.60 0.88
CA PRO A 13 -1.89 -20.44 0.39
C PRO A 13 -2.99 -19.59 -0.27
N VAL A 14 -3.52 -20.06 -1.41
CA VAL A 14 -4.53 -19.33 -2.20
C VAL A 14 -5.75 -18.90 -1.39
N ARG A 15 -6.18 -19.72 -0.41
CA ARG A 15 -7.29 -19.40 0.49
C ARG A 15 -7.04 -18.16 1.35
N VAL A 16 -5.78 -17.94 1.75
CA VAL A 16 -5.37 -16.79 2.57
C VAL A 16 -5.33 -15.53 1.71
N LEU A 17 -4.76 -15.62 0.50
CA LEU A 17 -4.78 -14.51 -0.47
C LEU A 17 -6.21 -14.07 -0.80
N ARG A 18 -7.10 -15.04 -1.08
CA ARG A 18 -8.52 -14.76 -1.37
C ARG A 18 -9.22 -14.09 -0.18
N ALA A 19 -8.99 -14.56 1.04
CA ALA A 19 -9.56 -13.95 2.24
C ALA A 19 -9.03 -12.54 2.49
N ALA A 20 -7.76 -12.29 2.18
CA ALA A 20 -7.14 -10.96 2.23
C ALA A 20 -7.49 -10.07 1.01
N GLY A 21 -8.26 -10.59 0.05
CA GLY A 21 -8.59 -9.90 -1.18
C GLY A 21 -7.40 -9.61 -2.09
N ILE A 22 -6.24 -10.26 -1.92
CA ILE A 22 -5.01 -10.04 -2.70
C ILE A 22 -4.97 -11.02 -3.88
N ALA A 23 -4.64 -10.51 -5.07
CA ALA A 23 -4.47 -11.30 -6.30
C ALA A 23 -3.02 -11.27 -6.81
N SER A 24 -2.72 -12.15 -7.77
CA SER A 24 -1.45 -12.09 -8.50
C SER A 24 -1.40 -10.81 -9.35
N GLY A 25 -0.29 -10.07 -9.27
CA GLY A 25 -0.14 -8.78 -9.93
C GLY A 25 -0.46 -7.58 -9.04
N ASP A 26 -1.11 -7.79 -7.88
CA ASP A 26 -1.37 -6.70 -6.93
C ASP A 26 -0.05 -6.18 -6.34
N ASN A 27 0.05 -4.85 -6.22
CA ASN A 27 1.07 -4.22 -5.40
C ASN A 27 0.69 -4.37 -3.92
N VAL A 28 1.64 -4.80 -3.09
CA VAL A 28 1.42 -5.02 -1.66
C VAL A 28 2.47 -4.31 -0.83
N ILE A 29 2.09 -3.93 0.39
CA ILE A 29 2.98 -3.38 1.41
C ILE A 29 3.18 -4.44 2.47
N VAL A 30 4.44 -4.74 2.77
CA VAL A 30 4.83 -5.70 3.79
C VAL A 30 5.48 -4.95 4.95
N ARG A 31 4.97 -5.13 6.17
CA ARG A 31 5.50 -4.49 7.38
C ARG A 31 5.66 -5.52 8.51
N ALA A 32 6.61 -5.28 9.41
CA ALA A 32 6.67 -6.02 10.67
C ALA A 32 5.65 -5.41 11.64
N SER A 33 4.72 -6.22 12.15
CA SER A 33 3.74 -5.76 13.15
C SER A 33 4.10 -6.19 14.58
N ALA A 34 4.91 -7.25 14.72
CA ALA A 34 5.49 -7.70 15.99
C ALA A 34 6.71 -8.61 15.73
N PRO A 35 7.53 -8.95 16.75
CA PRO A 35 8.59 -9.94 16.61
C PRO A 35 8.07 -11.26 16.02
N GLY A 36 8.61 -11.68 14.88
CA GLY A 36 8.19 -12.89 14.17
C GLY A 36 6.85 -12.79 13.42
N ARG A 37 6.25 -11.59 13.33
CA ARG A 37 4.97 -11.36 12.64
C ARG A 37 5.12 -10.28 11.57
N ILE A 38 4.68 -10.62 10.36
CA ILE A 38 4.55 -9.69 9.25
C ILE A 38 3.08 -9.51 8.88
N GLU A 39 2.73 -8.30 8.48
CA GLU A 39 1.45 -7.94 7.87
C GLU A 39 1.67 -7.60 6.40
N VAL A 40 0.72 -8.04 5.57
CA VAL A 40 0.70 -7.77 4.14
C VAL A 40 -0.65 -7.19 3.81
N GLU A 41 -0.68 -5.99 3.23
CA GLU A 41 -1.90 -5.32 2.78
C GLU A 41 -1.74 -4.84 1.33
N ARG A 42 -2.86 -4.66 0.61
CA ARG A 42 -2.85 -4.13 -0.75
C ARG A 42 -2.46 -2.65 -0.72
N ALA A 43 -1.59 -2.23 -1.65
CA ALA A 43 -1.14 -0.85 -1.73
C ALA A 43 -2.28 0.14 -2.03
N ASP A 44 -3.25 -0.23 -2.86
CA ASP A 44 -4.40 0.62 -3.23
C ASP A 44 -5.33 0.91 -2.04
N GLU A 45 -5.30 0.07 -1.02
CA GLU A 45 -6.04 0.28 0.21
C GLU A 45 -5.50 1.50 0.98
N LEU A 46 -4.23 1.90 0.78
CA LEU A 46 -3.70 3.14 1.35
C LEU A 46 -4.38 4.37 0.77
N VAL A 47 -4.58 4.42 -0.55
CA VAL A 47 -5.28 5.53 -1.19
C VAL A 47 -6.70 5.59 -0.64
N SER A 48 -7.39 4.45 -0.53
CA SER A 48 -8.73 4.43 0.10
C SER A 48 -8.71 4.82 1.59
N ARG A 49 -7.66 4.47 2.34
CA ARG A 49 -7.51 4.76 3.77
C ARG A 49 -7.22 6.24 4.03
N TYR A 50 -6.45 6.88 3.17
CA TYR A 50 -6.00 8.27 3.34
C TYR A 50 -6.71 9.27 2.42
N ALA A 51 -7.50 8.80 1.44
CA ALA A 51 -8.33 9.67 0.63
C ALA A 51 -9.29 10.45 1.54
N GLY A 52 -9.17 11.77 1.50
CA GLY A 52 -9.98 12.66 2.34
C GLY A 52 -9.54 12.76 3.80
N SER A 53 -8.42 12.15 4.22
CA SER A 53 -7.92 12.29 5.59
C SER A 53 -7.25 13.65 5.86
N LEU A 54 -7.01 14.44 4.80
CA LEU A 54 -6.43 15.77 4.93
C LEU A 54 -7.50 16.79 5.36
N PRO A 55 -7.25 17.61 6.40
CA PRO A 55 -8.20 18.62 6.84
C PRO A 55 -8.61 19.60 5.73
N PRO A 56 -9.84 20.15 5.79
CA PRO A 56 -10.22 21.28 4.94
C PRO A 56 -9.19 22.41 5.03
N GLY A 57 -8.81 22.98 3.88
CA GLY A 57 -7.79 24.03 3.81
C GLY A 57 -6.34 23.54 3.76
N THR A 58 -6.08 22.22 3.78
CA THR A 58 -4.73 21.66 3.57
C THR A 58 -4.10 22.16 2.26
N TYR A 59 -4.93 22.34 1.23
CA TYR A 59 -4.55 22.97 -0.02
C TYR A 59 -5.29 24.30 -0.16
N PRO A 60 -4.61 25.44 0.05
CA PRO A 60 -5.21 26.76 -0.13
C PRO A 60 -5.68 26.98 -1.57
N PRO A 61 -6.58 27.95 -1.80
CA PRO A 61 -6.97 28.35 -3.16
C PRO A 61 -5.74 28.65 -4.03
N GLY A 62 -5.68 28.06 -5.22
CA GLY A 62 -4.59 28.25 -6.18
C GLY A 62 -3.34 27.38 -5.96
N TYR A 63 -3.22 26.66 -4.84
CA TYR A 63 -2.03 25.86 -4.51
C TYR A 63 -1.70 24.78 -5.55
N LEU A 64 -2.71 24.03 -6.02
CA LEU A 64 -2.49 22.96 -7.00
C LEU A 64 -2.12 23.48 -8.40
N GLU A 65 -2.50 24.71 -8.74
CA GLU A 65 -2.13 25.34 -10.01
C GLU A 65 -0.70 25.86 -9.97
N GLN A 66 -0.26 26.41 -8.84
CA GLN A 66 1.14 26.73 -8.60
C GLN A 66 2.00 25.47 -8.74
N LEU A 67 1.63 24.39 -8.06
CA LEU A 67 2.37 23.13 -8.08
C LEU A 67 2.49 22.54 -9.49
N ARG A 68 1.43 22.64 -10.31
CA ARG A 68 1.43 22.19 -11.71
C ARG A 68 2.35 23.03 -12.61
N GLY A 69 2.58 24.30 -12.26
CA GLY A 69 3.48 25.19 -12.99
C GLY A 69 4.97 24.99 -12.64
N GLU A 70 5.30 24.23 -11.60
CA GLU A 70 6.68 24.08 -11.12
C GLU A 70 7.56 23.18 -12.00
N TRP A 71 6.97 22.35 -12.85
CA TRP A 71 7.71 21.43 -13.70
C TRP A 71 7.75 21.99 -15.13
N VAL A 72 8.93 22.40 -15.56
CA VAL A 72 9.19 22.77 -16.96
C VAL A 72 8.94 21.53 -17.83
N ARG A 73 8.20 21.72 -18.91
CA ARG A 73 7.76 20.67 -19.84
C ARG A 73 8.92 20.02 -20.59
#